data_AF-A0A946G9L0-F1
#
_entry.id   AF-A0A946G9L0-F1
#
_cell.length_a   1.000
_cell.length_b   1.000
_cell.length_c   1.000
_cell.angle_alpha   90.00
_cell.angle_beta   90.00
_cell.angle_gamma   90.00
#
_symmetry.space_group_name_H-M   'P 1'
#
loop_
_entity.id
_entity.type
_entity.pdbx_description
1 polymer ?
#
loop_
_entity_poly.entity_id
_entity_poly.type
_entity_poly.pdbx_seq_one_letter_code
_entity_poly.pdbx_strand_id
1 'polypeptide(L)' 'MSGHHSFGHGGFVTSRRDFLQRCGMGLGALAVPTLSGQSISPLAPRQSQTEGKAKAVIHLFMNGGPSQVDTFDPKPELTK' A
#
# COMPACT_ATOMS: atom_id res chain seq x y z
N MET A 1 -17.21 -43.94 -40.36
CA MET A 1 -15.93 -43.66 -41.06
C MET A 1 -15.91 -42.15 -41.28
N SER A 2 -15.10 -41.29 -40.67
CA SER A 2 -13.81 -41.42 -40.01
C SER A 2 -13.75 -40.43 -38.85
N GLY A 3 -13.24 -40.87 -37.71
CA GLY A 3 -12.65 -39.99 -36.72
C GLY A 3 -11.15 -39.92 -36.92
N HIS A 4 -10.54 -38.77 -36.64
CA HIS A 4 -9.29 -38.68 -35.88
C HIS A 4 -8.92 -37.21 -35.67
N HIS A 5 -9.12 -36.75 -34.44
CA HIS A 5 -8.41 -35.62 -33.87
C HIS A 5 -6.95 -36.06 -33.66
N SER A 6 -6.03 -35.55 -34.46
CA SER A 6 -4.61 -35.83 -34.30
C SER A 6 -3.94 -34.70 -33.53
N PHE A 7 -3.87 -34.84 -32.21
CA PHE A 7 -3.00 -34.02 -31.36
C PHE A 7 -1.61 -34.68 -31.32
N GLY A 8 -0.75 -34.30 -32.26
CA GLY A 8 0.65 -34.71 -32.27
C GLY A 8 1.47 -33.85 -31.30
N HIS A 9 1.81 -34.42 -30.14
CA HIS A 9 2.86 -33.92 -29.25
C HIS A 9 4.22 -34.46 -29.73
N GLY A 10 5.11 -33.58 -30.20
CA GLY A 10 6.43 -33.98 -30.67
C GLY A 10 7.40 -32.81 -30.89
N GLY A 11 8.19 -32.49 -29.87
CA GLY A 11 9.64 -32.31 -30.01
C GLY A 11 10.26 -30.99 -30.51
N PHE A 12 9.63 -30.14 -31.32
CA PHE A 12 10.35 -28.96 -31.85
C PHE A 12 9.50 -27.68 -31.95
N VAL A 13 10.14 -26.52 -31.71
CA VAL A 13 9.57 -25.18 -31.92
C VAL A 13 9.49 -24.92 -33.42
N THR A 14 8.45 -25.44 -34.07
CA THR A 14 8.33 -25.37 -35.53
C THR A 14 7.70 -24.07 -36.01
N SER A 15 7.01 -23.31 -35.14
CA SER A 15 6.39 -22.05 -35.53
C SER A 15 6.50 -20.98 -34.46
N ARG A 16 6.47 -19.70 -34.88
CA ARG A 16 6.41 -18.52 -33.99
C ARG A 16 5.26 -18.63 -32.98
N ARG A 17 4.13 -19.23 -33.38
CA ARG A 17 2.97 -19.43 -32.51
C ARG A 17 3.28 -20.41 -31.37
N ASP A 18 3.91 -21.55 -31.68
CA ASP A 18 4.29 -22.55 -30.67
C ASP A 18 5.35 -22.00 -29.71
N PHE A 19 6.32 -21.23 -30.21
CA PHE A 19 7.28 -20.49 -29.36
C PHE A 19 6.58 -19.55 -28.38
N LEU A 20 5.69 -18.69 -28.90
CA LEU A 20 4.96 -17.72 -28.07
C LEU A 20 4.01 -18.41 -27.07
N GLN A 21 3.38 -19.52 -27.46
CA GLN A 21 2.53 -20.31 -26.56
C GLN A 21 3.34 -20.93 -25.41
N ARG A 22 4.52 -21.50 -25.68
CA ARG A 22 5.37 -22.10 -24.64
C ARG A 22 6.00 -21.07 -23.71
N CYS A 23 6.48 -19.95 -24.24
CA CYS A 23 7.14 -18.91 -23.45
C CYS A 23 6.14 -17.98 -22.71
N GLY A 24 4.94 -17.77 -23.26
CA GLY A 24 3.94 -16.84 -22.71
C GLY A 24 3.23 -17.33 -21.45
N MET A 25 3.13 -18.65 -21.24
CA MET A 25 2.39 -19.23 -20.09
C MET A 25 3.00 -18.85 -18.73
N GLY A 26 4.34 -18.70 -18.64
CA GLY A 26 5.01 -18.31 -17.39
C GLY A 26 4.87 -16.83 -17.06
N LEU A 27 4.79 -15.96 -18.08
CA LEU A 27 4.72 -14.50 -17.90
C LEU A 27 3.40 -14.08 -17.24
N GLY A 28 2.29 -14.70 -17.65
CA GLY A 28 0.97 -14.43 -17.06
C GLY A 28 0.89 -14.82 -15.59
N ALA A 29 1.55 -15.92 -15.19
CA ALA A 29 1.55 -16.39 -13.80
C ALA A 29 2.27 -15.42 -12.85
N LEU A 30 3.28 -14.68 -13.31
CA LEU A 30 3.99 -13.67 -12.51
C LEU A 30 3.13 -12.43 -12.21
N ALA A 31 2.11 -12.16 -13.01
CA ALA A 31 1.16 -11.06 -12.77
C ALA A 31 -0.01 -11.47 -11.85
N VAL A 32 -0.19 -12.77 -11.56
CA VAL A 32 -1.27 -13.24 -10.67
C VAL A 32 -1.19 -12.66 -9.26
N PRO A 33 -0.01 -12.59 -8.60
CA PRO A 33 0.10 -12.00 -7.26
C PRO A 33 -0.25 -10.51 -7.22
N THR A 34 -0.02 -9.78 -8.31
CA THR A 34 -0.30 -8.35 -8.40
C THR A 34 -1.76 -8.06 -8.75
N LEU A 35 -2.41 -8.94 -9.53
CA LEU A 35 -3.85 -8.88 -9.83
C LEU A 35 -4.71 -9.36 -8.65
N SER A 36 -4.22 -10.31 -7.86
CA SER A 36 -4.85 -10.77 -6.61
C SER A 36 -4.67 -9.77 -5.46
N GLY A 37 -4.35 -8.50 -5.78
CA GLY A 37 -3.88 -7.48 -4.86
C GLY A 37 -4.60 -7.51 -3.52
N GLN A 38 -3.82 -7.69 -2.45
CA GLN A 38 -4.27 -7.23 -1.15
C GLN A 38 -4.51 -5.73 -1.30
N SER A 39 -5.76 -5.31 -1.19
CA SER A 39 -6.09 -3.90 -1.09
C SER A 39 -5.47 -3.39 0.20
N ILE A 40 -4.27 -2.82 0.10
CA ILE A 40 -3.67 -2.08 1.19
C ILE A 40 -4.60 -0.89 1.37
N SER A 41 -5.50 -1.00 2.34
CA SER A 41 -6.43 0.08 2.65
C SER A 41 -5.59 1.35 2.86
N PRO A 42 -5.93 2.48 2.22
CA PRO A 42 -5.25 3.74 2.49
C PRO A 42 -5.41 4.19 3.95
N LEU A 43 -6.36 3.57 4.67
CA LEU A 43 -6.61 3.72 6.10
C LEU A 43 -6.06 2.54 6.93
N ALA A 44 -5.26 1.66 6.33
CA ALA A 44 -4.62 0.58 7.06
C ALA A 44 -3.74 1.17 8.18
N PRO A 45 -3.84 0.63 9.41
CA PRO A 45 -2.97 1.06 10.51
C PRO A 45 -1.50 0.94 10.10
N ARG A 46 -0.79 2.06 10.11
CA ARG A 46 0.64 2.08 9.77
C ARG A 46 1.43 1.75 11.01
N GLN A 47 2.38 0.84 10.90
CA GLN A 47 3.32 0.57 11.98
C GLN A 47 4.10 1.85 12.29
N SER A 48 4.11 2.26 13.56
CA SER A 48 4.94 3.36 14.03
C SER A 48 6.41 3.02 13.80
N GLN A 49 7.19 3.96 13.28
CA GLN A 49 8.65 3.79 13.11
C GLN A 49 9.39 3.71 14.46
N THR A 50 8.72 4.05 15.56
CA THR A 50 9.29 4.03 16.92
C THR A 50 8.34 3.34 17.88
N GLU A 51 8.91 2.67 18.88
CA GLU A 51 8.12 2.09 19.97
C GLU A 51 7.43 3.21 20.77
N GLY A 52 6.13 3.07 21.02
CA GLY A 52 5.38 4.00 21.83
C GLY A 52 5.84 3.93 23.29
N LYS A 53 6.69 4.87 23.71
CA LYS A 53 7.25 4.93 25.07
C LYS A 53 6.29 5.51 26.12
N ALA A 54 5.17 6.08 25.70
CA ALA A 54 4.23 6.76 26.58
C ALA A 54 3.45 5.73 27.43
N LYS A 55 3.56 5.83 28.76
CA LYS A 55 2.86 4.95 29.71
C LYS A 55 1.49 5.50 30.15
N ALA A 56 1.28 6.81 30.05
CA ALA A 56 0.04 7.49 30.38
C ALA A 56 -0.08 8.81 29.61
N VAL A 57 -1.32 9.26 29.34
CA VAL A 57 -1.64 10.53 28.68
C VAL A 57 -2.57 11.32 29.62
N ILE A 58 -2.20 12.55 29.96
CA ILE A 58 -3.06 13.46 30.74
C ILE A 58 -3.68 14.45 29.76
N HIS A 59 -5.00 14.37 29.56
CA HIS A 59 -5.75 15.25 28.68
C HIS A 59 -6.50 16.30 29.51
N LEU A 60 -6.04 17.56 29.47
CA LEU A 60 -6.61 18.65 30.25
C LEU A 60 -7.63 19.41 29.39
N PHE A 61 -8.91 19.36 29.78
CA PHE A 61 -9.97 20.20 29.22
C PHE A 61 -10.13 21.44 30.10
N MET A 62 -9.38 22.50 29.81
CA MET A 62 -9.54 23.79 30.49
C MET A 62 -10.56 24.63 29.73
N ASN A 63 -11.62 25.07 30.40
CA ASN A 63 -12.53 26.08 29.86
C ASN A 63 -11.79 27.42 29.84
N GLY A 64 -11.50 27.91 28.63
CA GLY A 64 -10.70 29.11 28.41
C GLY A 64 -9.25 28.78 28.08
N GLY A 65 -8.79 29.28 26.93
CA GLY A 65 -7.36 29.29 26.60
C GLY A 65 -6.58 30.17 27.59
N PRO A 66 -5.24 30.10 27.60
CA PRO A 66 -4.43 30.94 28.47
C PRO A 66 -4.84 32.41 28.30
N SER A 67 -4.99 33.12 29.43
CA SER A 67 -5.24 34.56 29.39
C SER A 67 -4.18 35.22 28.50
N GLN A 68 -4.57 36.23 27.72
CA GLN A 68 -3.60 37.03 26.95
C GLN A 68 -2.58 37.75 27.86
N VAL A 69 -2.83 37.78 29.18
CA VAL A 69 -1.90 38.27 30.19
C VAL A 69 -0.89 37.18 30.64
N ASP A 70 -1.26 35.90 30.53
CA ASP A 70 -0.40 34.73 30.87
C ASP A 70 0.40 34.22 29.67
N THR A 71 0.10 34.71 28.47
CA THR A 71 0.94 34.51 27.29
C THR A 71 2.03 35.57 27.35
N PHE A 72 3.31 35.16 27.34
CA PHE A 72 4.47 36.05 27.37
C PHE A 72 4.62 36.89 26.08
N ASP A 73 3.61 37.70 25.77
CA ASP A 73 3.54 38.63 24.64
C ASP A 73 3.64 40.06 25.21
N PRO A 74 4.84 40.65 25.26
CA PRO A 74 5.03 41.98 25.82
C PRO A 74 4.19 43.01 25.04
N LYS A 75 3.35 43.77 25.74
CA LYS A 75 2.50 44.82 25.16
C LYS A 75 3.17 46.19 25.27
N PRO A 76 3.91 46.64 24.25
CA PRO A 76 4.61 47.93 24.30
C PRO A 76 3.66 49.13 24.52
N GLU A 77 2.39 48.99 24.15
CA GLU A 77 1.37 50.04 24.32
C GLU A 77 0.93 50.29 25.77
N LEU A 78 1.23 49.38 26.70
CA LEU A 78 0.85 49.48 28.12
C LEU A 78 1.97 50.04 29.03
N THR A 79 3.12 50.40 28.46
CA THR A 79 4.29 50.91 29.21
C THR A 79 4.38 52.44 29.15
N LYS A 80 3.25 53.13 29.23
CA LYS A 80 3.18 54.60 29.18
C LYS A 80 2.43 55.19 30.36
#